data_AF-A0A353R6F4-F1
#
_entry.id   AF-A0A353R6F4-F1
#
_cell.length_a   1.000
_cell.length_b   1.000
_cell.length_c   1.000
_cell.angle_alpha   90.00
_cell.angle_beta   90.00
_cell.angle_gamma   90.00
#
_symmetry.space_group_name_H-M   'P 1'
#
loop_
_entity.id
_entity.type
_entity.pdbx_description
1 polymer ?
#
loop_
_entity_poly.entity_id
_entity_poly.type
_entity_poly.pdbx_seq_one_letter_code
_entity_poly.pdbx_strand_id
1 'polypeptide(L)' 'GKELLFEMISGLDVPANPLNHYALVIQCGGCMITHRQVLARIREALKAGVPVSNYGMAIAYTRGIFDRATRPLLF' A
#
# COMPACT_ATOMS: atom_id res chain seq x y z
N GLY A 1 6.96 -20.47 4.44
CA GLY A 1 6.30 -19.16 4.32
C GLY A 1 4.97 -19.20 5.05
N LYS A 2 4.30 -18.05 5.23
CA LYS A 2 2.91 -18.01 5.71
C LYS A 2 1.94 -18.18 4.54
N GLU A 3 0.74 -18.67 4.80
CA GLU A 3 -0.37 -18.61 3.86
C GLU A 3 -0.97 -17.20 3.92
N LEU A 4 -0.89 -16.46 2.82
CA LEU A 4 -1.36 -15.09 2.72
C LEU A 4 -2.62 -15.05 1.87
N LEU A 5 -3.66 -14.40 2.40
CA LEU A 5 -4.89 -14.11 1.68
C LEU A 5 -4.80 -12.70 1.10
N PHE A 6 -5.05 -12.57 -0.20
CA PHE A 6 -5.00 -11.30 -0.91
C PHE A 6 -6.39 -10.94 -1.41
N GLU A 7 -6.80 -9.71 -1.15
CA GLU A 7 -7.94 -9.09 -1.78
C GLU A 7 -7.43 -7.99 -2.73
N MET A 8 -7.86 -8.04 -3.99
CA MET A 8 -7.46 -7.08 -5.01
C MET A 8 -8.61 -6.11 -5.26
N ILE A 9 -8.35 -4.82 -5.04
CA ILE A 9 -9.34 -3.75 -5.20
C ILE A 9 -8.89 -2.84 -6.33
N SER A 10 -9.78 -2.59 -7.29
CA SER A 10 -9.49 -1.82 -8.49
C SER A 10 -10.36 -0.56 -8.58
N GLY A 11 -9.89 0.49 -9.27
CA GLY A 11 -10.72 1.66 -9.55
C GLY A 11 -11.32 2.31 -8.30
N LEU A 12 -12.66 2.38 -8.26
CA LEU A 12 -13.47 2.94 -7.17
C LEU A 12 -14.15 1.85 -6.33
N ASP A 13 -13.72 0.59 -6.48
CA ASP A 13 -14.26 -0.53 -5.73
C ASP A 13 -13.97 -0.36 -4.23
N VAL A 14 -14.86 -0.90 -3.41
CA VAL A 14 -14.79 -0.84 -1.95
C VAL A 14 -14.35 -2.22 -1.43
N PRO A 15 -13.48 -2.28 -0.40
CA PRO A 15 -13.11 -3.54 0.23
C PRO A 15 -14.35 -4.33 0.68
N ALA A 16 -14.33 -5.65 0.50
CA ALA A 16 -15.40 -6.55 0.93
C ALA A 16 -15.49 -6.63 2.47
N ASN A 17 -14.38 -6.37 3.17
CA ASN A 17 -14.31 -6.38 4.62
C ASN A 17 -13.91 -4.99 5.18
N PRO A 18 -14.26 -4.68 6.44
CA PRO A 18 -13.73 -3.52 7.13
C PRO A 18 -12.19 -3.48 7.07
N LEU A 19 -11.61 -2.28 6.89
CA LEU A 19 -10.16 -2.15 6.69
C LEU A 19 -9.33 -2.75 7.84
N ASN A 20 -9.80 -2.66 9.08
CA ASN A 20 -9.10 -3.22 10.25
C ASN A 20 -8.98 -4.75 10.25
N HIS A 21 -9.59 -5.47 9.29
CA HIS A 21 -9.39 -6.91 9.10
C HIS A 21 -8.10 -7.22 8.31
N TYR A 22 -7.53 -6.24 7.60
CA TYR A 22 -6.30 -6.44 6.83
C TYR A 22 -5.07 -6.14 7.69
N ALA A 23 -4.03 -6.96 7.52
CA ALA A 23 -2.74 -6.75 8.20
C ALA A 23 -1.86 -5.69 7.49
N LEU A 24 -2.09 -5.43 6.20
CA LEU A 24 -1.30 -4.53 5.37
C LEU A 24 -2.10 -4.11 4.13
N VAL A 25 -2.03 -2.84 3.77
CA VAL A 25 -2.48 -2.35 2.46
C VAL A 25 -1.27 -2.10 1.56
N ILE A 26 -1.34 -2.54 0.29
CA ILE A 26 -0.33 -2.20 -0.73
C ILE A 26 -0.99 -1.35 -1.82
N GLN A 27 -0.72 -0.05 -1.78
CA GLN A 27 -1.24 0.92 -2.74
C GLN A 27 -0.48 0.85 -4.07
N CYS A 28 -1.20 0.83 -5.19
CA CYS A 28 -0.56 0.93 -6.50
C CYS A 28 0.09 2.31 -6.71
N GLY A 29 0.86 2.48 -7.78
CA GLY A 29 1.53 3.75 -8.09
C GLY A 29 0.60 4.94 -8.35
N GLY A 30 -0.72 4.72 -8.47
CA GLY A 30 -1.70 5.79 -8.59
C GLY A 30 -1.63 6.59 -9.90
N CYS A 31 -1.04 6.05 -10.97
CA CYS A 31 -0.81 6.75 -12.25
C CYS A 31 -2.08 7.31 -12.91
N MET A 32 -3.24 6.72 -12.62
CA MET A 32 -4.54 7.11 -13.20
C MET A 32 -5.44 7.88 -12.21
N ILE A 33 -4.96 8.21 -11.01
CA ILE A 33 -5.75 8.93 -9.99
C ILE A 33 -4.98 10.15 -9.46
N THR A 34 -5.72 11.12 -8.92
CA THR A 34 -5.12 12.34 -8.37
C THR A 34 -4.36 12.07 -7.06
N HIS A 35 -3.37 12.91 -6.76
CA HIS A 35 -2.66 12.89 -5.49
C HIS A 35 -3.61 12.95 -4.28
N ARG A 36 -4.69 13.76 -4.38
CA ARG A 36 -5.71 13.85 -3.32
C ARG A 36 -6.43 12.52 -3.08
N GLN A 37 -6.77 11.78 -4.14
CA GLN A 37 -7.40 10.47 -4.03
C GLN A 37 -6.46 9.42 -3.43
N VAL A 38 -5.19 9.41 -3.84
CA VAL A 38 -4.17 8.52 -3.23
C VAL A 38 -4.07 8.79 -1.72
N LEU A 39 -3.90 10.05 -1.32
CA LEU A 39 -3.79 10.41 0.09
C LEU A 39 -5.06 10.11 0.89
N ALA A 40 -6.25 10.24 0.29
CA ALA A 40 -7.50 9.87 0.96
C ALA A 40 -7.52 8.39 1.32
N ARG A 41 -7.17 7.51 0.37
CA ARG A 41 -7.08 6.05 0.59
C ARG A 41 -6.07 5.69 1.67
N ILE A 42 -4.88 6.30 1.62
CA ILE A 42 -3.84 6.08 2.64
C ILE A 42 -4.36 6.49 4.03
N ARG A 43 -5.00 7.65 4.14
CA ARG A 43 -5.55 8.12 5.43
C ARG A 43 -6.65 7.21 5.97
N GLU A 44 -7.50 6.65 5.12
CA GLU A 44 -8.54 5.71 5.55
C GLU A 44 -7.94 4.45 6.18
N ALA A 45 -6.93 3.86 5.53
CA ALA A 45 -6.22 2.70 6.07
C ALA A 45 -5.50 3.02 7.39
N LEU A 46 -4.79 4.17 7.46
CA LEU A 46 -4.12 4.60 8.69
C LEU A 46 -5.10 4.86 9.83
N LYS A 47 -6.28 5.45 9.56
CA LYS A 47 -7.35 5.64 10.56
C LYS A 47 -7.90 4.32 11.09
N ALA A 48 -7.92 3.29 10.26
CA ALA A 48 -8.31 1.93 10.67
C ALA A 48 -7.18 1.19 11.43
N GLY A 49 -6.01 1.81 11.63
CA GLY A 49 -4.86 1.21 12.29
C GLY A 49 -4.05 0.25 11.41
N VAL A 50 -4.25 0.31 10.08
CA VAL A 50 -3.62 -0.62 9.14
C VAL A 50 -2.40 0.05 8.49
N PRO A 51 -1.21 -0.56 8.55
CA PRO A 51 -0.03 -0.02 7.88
C PRO A 51 -0.21 -0.06 6.36
N VAL A 52 0.42 0.89 5.67
CA VAL A 52 0.34 1.03 4.22
C VAL A 52 1.75 1.00 3.62
N SER A 53 1.91 0.19 2.58
CA SER A 53 3.06 0.23 1.67
C SER A 53 2.57 0.56 0.25
N ASN A 54 3.49 0.58 -0.71
CA ASN A 54 3.14 0.70 -2.13
C ASN A 54 3.93 -0.31 -2.98
N TYR A 55 3.53 -0.48 -4.24
CA TYR A 55 4.22 -1.41 -5.15
C TYR A 55 5.72 -1.18 -5.24
N GLY A 56 6.17 0.08 -5.36
CA GLY A 56 7.59 0.41 -5.44
C GLY A 56 8.37 -0.04 -4.20
N MET A 57 7.87 0.30 -3.00
CA MET A 57 8.49 -0.07 -1.73
C MET A 57 8.47 -1.60 -1.51
N ALA A 58 7.35 -2.26 -1.75
CA ALA A 58 7.21 -3.71 -1.59
C ALA A 58 8.11 -4.48 -2.56
N ILE A 59 8.16 -4.07 -3.83
CA ILE A 59 9.06 -4.66 -4.83
C ILE A 59 10.52 -4.44 -4.44
N ALA A 60 10.89 -3.24 -4.00
CA ALA A 60 12.26 -2.94 -3.62
C ALA A 60 12.70 -3.76 -2.38
N TYR A 61 11.81 -3.92 -1.40
CA TYR A 61 12.05 -4.73 -0.20
C TYR A 61 12.21 -6.21 -0.53
N THR A 62 11.26 -6.78 -1.27
CA THR A 62 11.31 -8.20 -1.66
C THR A 62 12.51 -8.54 -2.55
N ARG A 63 13.02 -7.57 -3.32
CA ARG A 63 14.22 -7.73 -4.16
C ARG A 63 15.54 -7.37 -3.46
N GLY A 64 15.53 -6.98 -2.19
CA GLY A 64 16.75 -6.64 -1.44
C GLY A 64 17.43 -5.33 -1.89
N ILE A 65 16.70 -4.43 -2.57
CA ILE A 65 17.23 -3.14 -3.04
C ILE A 65 16.58 -1.93 -2.34
N PHE A 66 15.77 -2.17 -1.30
CA PHE A 66 15.01 -1.12 -0.61
C PHE A 66 15.90 0.00 -0.11
N ASP A 67 16.91 -0.31 0.70
CA ASP A 67 17.81 0.70 1.27
C ASP A 67 18.52 1.51 0.20
N ARG A 68 18.96 0.87 -0.88
CA ARG A 68 19.58 1.57 -2.03
C ARG A 68 18.59 2.52 -2.70
N ALA A 69 17.35 2.09 -2.88
CA ALA A 69 16.31 2.86 -3.57
C ALA A 69 15.78 4.03 -2.73
N THR A 70 15.72 3.87 -1.41
CA THR A 70 15.19 4.90 -0.48
C THR A 70 16.25 5.83 0.09
N ARG A 71 17.54 5.46 0.06
CA ARG A 71 18.65 6.31 0.49
C ARG A 71 18.58 7.77 0.00
N PRO A 72 18.32 8.10 -1.28
CA PRO A 72 18.28 9.51 -1.69
C PRO A 72 17.04 10.29 -1.18
N LEU A 73 16.08 9.62 -0.53
CA LEU A 73 14.83 10.22 -0.05
C LEU A 73 14.80 10.39 1.48
N LEU A 74 15.64 9.62 2.19
CA LEU A 74 15.68 9.56 3.66
C LEU A 74 16.89 10.30 4.25
N PHE A 75 17.72 10.93 3.40
CA PHE A 75 18.90 11.72 3.76
C PHE A 75 18.98 12.99 2.92
#